data_AF-A0A821B5U0-F1
#
_entry.id   AF-A0A821B5U0-F1
#
_cell.length_a   1.000
_cell.length_b   1.000
_cell.length_c   1.000
_cell.angle_alpha   90.00
_cell.angle_beta   90.00
_cell.angle_gamma   90.00
#
_symmetry.space_group_name_H-M   'P 1'
#
loop_
_entity.id
_entity.type
_entity.pdbx_description
1 polymer ?
#
loop_
_entity_poly.entity_id
_entity_poly.type
_entity_poly.pdbx_seq_one_letter_code
_entity_poly.pdbx_strand_id
1 'polypeptide(L)'
;MIYRHFQCVRGSPQYWHKRLKDLFAMTRQLGFPTFFLTLSCADLRWKEFNDTFVRHTGAPIKESYTFEEKTKLLRANSVLAARLFEKRFMTFMNFFIKSGASCLGKVNDWFARIEMQLRGSP
;
A
#
# COMPACT_ATOMS: atom_id res chain seq x y z
N MET A 1 -25.20 18.04 12.62
CA MET A 1 -23.91 18.63 12.17
C MET A 1 -22.68 17.78 12.54
N ILE A 2 -22.68 17.05 13.67
CA ILE A 2 -21.56 16.20 14.14
C ILE A 2 -21.33 14.94 13.30
N TYR A 3 -22.40 14.35 12.73
CA TYR A 3 -22.33 13.07 11.99
C TYR A 3 -21.46 13.12 10.72
N ARG A 4 -21.30 14.29 10.10
CA ARG A 4 -20.50 14.47 8.89
C ARG A 4 -19.00 14.60 9.19
N HIS A 5 -18.63 15.02 10.40
CA HIS A 5 -17.23 15.31 10.76
C HIS A 5 -16.40 14.04 10.95
N PHE A 6 -16.95 13.00 11.57
CA PHE A 6 -16.20 11.77 11.88
C PHE A 6 -16.04 10.81 10.72
N GLN A 7 -16.71 11.04 9.58
CA GLN A 7 -16.53 10.23 8.37
C GLN A 7 -15.12 10.31 7.78
N CYS A 8 -14.41 11.42 8.03
CA CYS A 8 -13.04 11.61 7.58
C CYS A 8 -12.00 10.95 8.50
N VAL A 9 -12.40 10.60 9.73
CA VAL A 9 -11.51 9.96 10.72
C VAL A 9 -11.48 8.46 10.44
N ARG A 10 -10.37 7.96 9.92
CA ARG A 10 -10.17 6.53 9.69
C ARG A 10 -10.32 5.76 11.00
N GLY A 11 -11.02 4.62 10.94
CA GLY A 11 -11.27 3.77 12.10
C GLY A 11 -12.49 4.15 12.94
N SER A 12 -13.12 5.31 12.71
CA SER A 12 -14.35 5.68 13.42
C SER A 12 -15.54 4.81 13.00
N PRO A 13 -16.55 4.61 13.86
CA PRO A 13 -17.78 3.91 13.48
C PRO A 13 -18.46 4.49 12.24
N GLN A 14 -18.43 5.83 12.09
CA GLN A 14 -19.02 6.53 10.95
C GLN A 14 -18.23 6.30 9.66
N TYR A 15 -16.90 6.22 9.75
CA TYR A 15 -16.04 5.83 8.62
C TYR A 15 -16.37 4.41 8.15
N TRP A 16 -16.45 3.45 9.08
CA TRP A 16 -16.79 2.06 8.74
C TRP A 16 -18.21 1.92 8.17
N HIS A 17 -19.17 2.65 8.72
CA HIS A 17 -20.53 2.66 8.20
C HIS A 17 -20.59 3.21 6.76
N LYS A 18 -19.81 4.25 6.44
CA LYS A 18 -19.69 4.75 5.06
C LYS A 18 -19.05 3.71 4.15
N ARG A 19 -17.94 3.09 4.55
CA ARG A 19 -17.27 2.04 3.76
C ARG A 19 -18.16 0.83 3.49
N LEU A 20 -18.97 0.44 4.47
CA LEU A 20 -19.96 -0.62 4.30
C LEU A 20 -21.02 -0.25 3.26
N LYS A 21 -21.51 1.00 3.28
CA LYS A 21 -22.45 1.50 2.27
C LYS A 21 -21.83 1.52 0.87
N ASP A 22 -20.58 1.98 0.75
CA ASP A 22 -19.84 1.96 -0.52
C ASP A 22 -19.72 0.52 -1.05
N LEU A 23 -19.39 -0.44 -0.19
CA LEU A 23 -19.31 -1.86 -0.55
C LEU A 23 -20.66 -2.41 -1.04
N PHE A 24 -21.76 -2.12 -0.33
CA PHE A 24 -23.09 -2.55 -0.78
C PHE A 24 -23.48 -1.92 -2.13
N ALA A 25 -23.13 -0.65 -2.34
CA ALA A 25 -23.37 0.02 -3.62
C ALA A 25 -22.57 -0.64 -4.76
N MET A 26 -21.29 -0.95 -4.51
CA MET A 26 -20.45 -1.68 -5.47
C MET A 26 -21.04 -3.07 -5.79
N THR A 27 -21.42 -3.85 -4.78
CA THR A 27 -22.01 -5.19 -5.02
C THR A 27 -23.31 -5.10 -5.81
N ARG A 28 -24.13 -4.07 -5.58
CA ARG A 28 -25.39 -3.87 -6.31
C ARG A 28 -25.18 -3.41 -7.76
N GLN A 29 -24.14 -2.62 -8.03
CA GLN A 29 -23.88 -2.06 -9.37
C GLN A 29 -22.97 -2.93 -10.22
N LEU A 30 -21.92 -3.51 -9.63
CA LEU A 30 -20.87 -4.27 -10.31
C LEU A 30 -21.04 -5.80 -10.15
N GLY A 31 -21.88 -6.24 -9.21
CA GLY A 31 -22.06 -7.64 -8.88
C GLY A 31 -21.11 -8.14 -7.79
N PHE A 32 -21.05 -9.46 -7.61
CA PHE A 32 -20.24 -10.06 -6.54
C PHE A 32 -18.74 -9.98 -6.83
N PRO A 33 -17.91 -9.65 -5.82
CA PRO A 33 -16.46 -9.64 -5.98
C PRO A 33 -15.94 -11.07 -6.21
N THR A 34 -15.05 -11.24 -7.20
CA THR A 34 -14.47 -12.55 -7.54
C THR A 34 -13.21 -12.86 -6.74
N PHE A 35 -12.34 -11.86 -6.54
CA PHE A 35 -11.03 -12.04 -5.89
C PHE A 35 -10.84 -11.07 -4.75
N PHE A 36 -10.25 -11.57 -3.67
CA PHE A 36 -9.79 -10.79 -2.52
C PHE A 36 -8.29 -11.00 -2.35
N LEU A 37 -7.54 -9.91 -2.35
CA LEU A 37 -6.09 -9.93 -2.23
C LEU A 37 -5.64 -9.03 -1.08
N THR A 38 -4.83 -9.58 -0.18
CA THR A 38 -4.15 -8.83 0.87
C THR A 38 -2.67 -8.83 0.58
N LEU A 39 -2.10 -7.64 0.39
CA LEU A 39 -0.66 -7.45 0.16
C LEU A 39 -0.05 -6.79 1.39
N SER A 40 1.04 -7.36 1.90
CA SER A 40 1.83 -6.76 2.97
C SER A 40 3.13 -6.20 2.41
N CYS A 41 3.53 -5.02 2.91
CA CYS A 41 4.79 -4.42 2.54
C CYS A 41 5.95 -5.07 3.32
N ALA A 42 7.03 -5.40 2.62
CA ALA A 42 8.23 -6.00 3.20
C ALA A 42 9.47 -5.13 2.92
N ASP A 43 9.35 -3.81 3.10
CA ASP A 43 10.34 -2.80 2.72
C ASP A 43 11.78 -3.13 3.19
N LEU A 44 11.94 -3.62 4.43
CA LEU A 44 13.25 -3.93 5.02
C LEU A 44 13.99 -5.08 4.31
N ARG A 45 13.27 -5.90 3.53
CA ARG A 45 13.85 -7.00 2.75
C ARG A 45 14.35 -6.57 1.38
N TRP A 46 13.93 -5.42 0.88
CA TRP A 46 14.28 -4.97 -0.47
C TRP A 46 15.66 -4.30 -0.46
N LYS A 47 16.64 -4.89 -1.14
CA LYS A 47 18.01 -4.35 -1.18
C LYS A 47 18.05 -3.01 -1.90
N GLU A 48 17.31 -2.89 -3.00
CA GLU A 48 17.22 -1.65 -3.80
C GLU A 48 16.67 -0.49 -2.97
N PHE A 49 15.81 -0.81 -2.01
CA PHE A 49 15.27 0.14 -1.07
C PHE A 49 16.37 0.64 -0.15
N ASN A 50 17.09 -0.24 0.56
CA ASN A 50 18.19 0.16 1.44
C ASN A 50 19.26 0.97 0.67
N ASP A 51 19.63 0.54 -0.53
CA ASP A 51 20.63 1.21 -1.37
C ASP A 51 20.18 2.62 -1.80
N THR A 52 18.89 2.79 -2.14
CA THR A 52 18.33 4.10 -2.50
C THR A 52 18.38 5.07 -1.31
N PHE A 53 18.06 4.59 -0.11
CA PHE A 53 18.10 5.42 1.10
C PHE A 53 19.52 5.82 1.46
N VAL A 54 20.48 4.89 1.35
CA VAL A 54 21.89 5.14 1.62
C VAL A 54 22.47 6.17 0.64
N ARG A 55 22.12 6.07 -0.65
CA ARG A 55 22.46 7.09 -1.66
C ARG A 55 21.93 8.47 -1.29
N HIS A 56 20.69 8.56 -0.79
CA HIS A 56 20.12 9.84 -0.34
C HIS A 56 20.84 10.41 0.89
N THR A 57 21.44 9.57 1.74
CA THR A 57 22.25 10.01 2.90
C THR A 57 23.71 10.32 2.56
N GLY A 58 24.17 10.03 1.33
CA GLY A 58 25.57 10.24 0.92
C GLY A 58 26.57 9.22 1.49
N ALA A 59 26.08 8.13 2.11
CA ALA A 59 26.92 7.09 2.66
C ALA A 59 27.31 6.02 1.61
N PRO A 60 28.44 5.32 1.78
CA PRO A 60 28.81 4.22 0.89
C PRO A 60 27.85 3.04 1.04
N ILE A 61 27.49 2.44 -0.10
CA ILE A 61 26.59 1.28 -0.14
C ILE A 61 27.30 0.06 0.45
N LYS A 62 26.69 -0.56 1.47
CA LYS A 62 27.16 -1.81 2.06
C LYS A 62 26.51 -3.01 1.36
N GLU A 63 27.19 -4.16 1.36
CA GLU A 63 26.62 -5.40 0.81
C GLU A 63 25.40 -5.89 1.60
N SER A 64 25.43 -5.69 2.93
CA SER A 64 24.37 -6.05 3.87
C SER A 64 24.24 -5.00 4.97
N TYR A 65 23.03 -4.85 5.47
CA TYR A 65 22.69 -3.95 6.58
C TYR A 65 22.01 -4.75 7.68
N THR A 66 22.31 -4.41 8.93
CA THR A 66 21.62 -4.95 10.09
C THR A 66 20.15 -4.51 10.12
N PHE A 67 19.29 -5.25 10.83
CA PHE A 67 17.88 -4.88 10.97
C PHE A 67 17.69 -3.48 11.57
N GLU A 68 18.54 -3.10 12.51
CA GLU A 68 18.49 -1.80 13.18
C GLU A 68 18.88 -0.65 12.23
N GLU A 69 19.94 -0.81 11.44
CA GLU A 69 20.33 0.16 10.41
C GLU A 69 19.21 0.37 9.39
N LYS A 70 18.62 -0.72 8.88
CA LYS A 70 17.50 -0.65 7.93
C LYS A 70 16.30 0.08 8.51
N THR A 71 15.95 -0.22 9.77
CA THR A 71 14.85 0.44 10.46
C THR A 71 15.11 1.92 10.67
N LYS A 72 16.35 2.31 10.99
CA LYS A 72 16.76 3.70 11.14
C LYS A 72 16.66 4.46 9.82
N LEU A 73 17.13 3.86 8.72
CA LEU A 73 17.03 4.44 7.38
C LEU A 73 15.57 4.62 6.94
N LEU A 74 14.74 3.60 7.15
CA LEU A 74 13.30 3.64 6.84
C LEU A 74 12.60 4.79 7.57
N ARG A 75 12.85 4.91 8.89
CA ARG A 75 12.27 5.99 9.71
C ARG A 75 12.76 7.37 9.28
N ALA A 76 14.02 7.49 8.88
CA ALA A 76 14.59 8.75 8.43
C ALA A 76 13.92 9.26 7.13
N ASN A 77 13.45 8.37 6.26
CA ASN A 77 12.80 8.76 5.00
C ASN A 77 11.49 7.98 4.74
N SER A 78 10.54 8.07 5.66
CA SER A 78 9.23 7.41 5.56
C SER A 78 8.41 7.81 4.32
N VAL A 79 8.63 9.02 3.79
CA VAL A 79 7.98 9.48 2.55
C VAL A 79 8.50 8.73 1.32
N LEU A 80 9.82 8.49 1.25
CA LEU A 80 10.40 7.69 0.17
C LEU A 80 9.93 6.24 0.27
N ALA A 81 9.78 5.72 1.49
CA ALA A 81 9.21 4.41 1.73
C ALA A 81 7.82 4.26 1.11
N ALA A 82 6.94 5.23 1.41
CA ALA A 82 5.59 5.25 0.88
C ALA A 82 5.56 5.31 -0.66
N ARG A 83 6.40 6.15 -1.27
CA ARG A 83 6.51 6.26 -2.73
C ARG A 83 7.00 4.99 -3.40
N LEU A 84 7.98 4.31 -2.80
CA LEU A 84 8.52 3.06 -3.33
C LEU A 84 7.50 1.91 -3.24
N PHE A 85 6.79 1.82 -2.12
CA PHE A 85 5.66 0.90 -1.99
C PHE A 85 4.58 1.18 -3.04
N GLU A 86 4.16 2.43 -3.20
CA GLU A 86 3.16 2.82 -4.20
C GLU A 86 3.62 2.44 -5.60
N LYS A 87 4.88 2.73 -5.96
CA LYS A 87 5.46 2.34 -7.25
C LYS A 87 5.41 0.84 -7.45
N ARG A 88 5.79 0.04 -6.45
CA ARG A 88 5.73 -1.43 -6.53
C ARG A 88 4.29 -1.94 -6.65
N PHE A 89 3.36 -1.40 -5.87
CA PHE A 89 1.96 -1.76 -5.94
C PHE A 89 1.36 -1.46 -7.33
N MET A 90 1.60 -0.26 -7.86
CA MET A 90 1.13 0.12 -9.20
C MET A 90 1.79 -0.73 -10.29
N THR A 91 3.07 -1.04 -10.16
CA THR A 91 3.77 -1.96 -11.08
C THR A 91 3.14 -3.34 -11.03
N PHE A 92 2.86 -3.87 -9.84
CA PHE A 92 2.18 -5.15 -9.67
C PHE A 92 0.79 -5.14 -10.35
N MET A 93 -0.03 -4.12 -10.08
CA MET A 93 -1.35 -3.99 -10.68
C MET A 93 -1.28 -3.89 -12.21
N ASN A 94 -0.35 -3.10 -12.74
CA ASN A 94 -0.25 -2.88 -14.17
C ASN A 94 0.31 -4.10 -14.92
N PHE A 95 1.34 -4.76 -14.38
CA PHE A 95 2.00 -5.87 -15.05
C PHE A 95 1.34 -7.23 -14.80
N PHE A 96 0.85 -7.51 -13.60
CA PHE A 96 0.30 -8.83 -13.31
C PHE A 96 -1.23 -8.87 -13.46
N ILE A 97 -1.92 -7.85 -12.94
CA ILE A 97 -3.38 -7.87 -12.87
C ILE A 97 -4.02 -7.34 -14.15
N LYS A 98 -3.55 -6.21 -14.68
CA LYS A 98 -4.19 -5.49 -15.79
C LYS A 98 -3.54 -5.73 -17.16
N SER A 99 -2.31 -6.24 -17.21
CA SER A 99 -1.63 -6.49 -18.49
C SER A 99 -2.20 -7.71 -19.20
N GLY A 100 -1.74 -7.95 -20.44
CA GLY A 100 -2.04 -9.16 -21.19
C GLY A 100 -1.58 -10.47 -20.52
N ALA A 101 -0.73 -10.41 -19.49
CA ALA A 101 -0.43 -11.58 -18.67
C ALA A 101 -1.68 -12.11 -17.94
N SER A 102 -2.63 -11.21 -17.62
CA SER A 102 -3.98 -11.50 -17.13
C SER A 102 -4.02 -12.70 -16.17
N CYS A 103 -3.19 -12.68 -15.11
CA CYS A 103 -3.03 -13.86 -14.25
C CYS A 103 -4.34 -14.25 -13.54
N LEU A 104 -5.28 -13.30 -13.40
CA LEU A 104 -6.63 -13.48 -12.87
C LEU A 104 -7.73 -13.37 -13.96
N GLY A 105 -7.34 -13.34 -15.24
CA GLY A 105 -8.22 -13.03 -16.36
C GLY A 105 -8.44 -11.52 -16.56
N LYS A 106 -9.45 -11.16 -17.35
CA LYS A 106 -9.81 -9.76 -17.63
C LYS A 106 -10.47 -9.12 -16.41
N VAL A 107 -9.78 -8.16 -15.80
CA VAL A 107 -10.32 -7.37 -14.68
C VAL A 107 -11.09 -6.17 -15.21
N ASN A 108 -12.40 -6.14 -14.99
CA ASN A 108 -13.26 -5.01 -15.37
C ASN A 108 -13.21 -3.88 -14.33
N ASP A 109 -13.34 -4.24 -13.05
CA ASP A 109 -13.38 -3.30 -11.92
C ASP A 109 -12.44 -3.76 -10.82
N TRP A 110 -11.85 -2.81 -10.10
CA TRP A 110 -10.99 -3.10 -8.96
C TRP A 110 -11.10 -1.99 -7.92
N PHE A 111 -10.89 -2.36 -6.65
CA PHE A 111 -10.82 -1.45 -5.53
C PHE A 111 -9.67 -1.88 -4.63
N ALA A 112 -8.90 -0.90 -4.14
CA ALA A 112 -7.83 -1.16 -3.18
C ALA A 112 -7.93 -0.19 -2.01
N ARG A 113 -7.60 -0.70 -0.83
CA ARG A 113 -7.44 0.08 0.39
C ARG A 113 -6.01 -0.11 0.89
N ILE A 114 -5.29 1.00 1.04
CA ILE A 114 -3.94 1.01 1.61
C ILE A 114 -4.03 1.51 3.05
N GLU A 115 -3.52 0.74 4.00
CA GLU A 115 -3.52 1.06 5.42
C GLU A 115 -2.10 1.06 5.96
N MET A 116 -1.64 2.24 6.36
CA MET A 116 -0.34 2.40 6.98
C MET A 116 -0.37 1.81 8.38
N GLN A 117 0.50 0.84 8.64
CA GLN A 117 0.82 0.48 10.00
C GLN A 117 1.62 1.65 10.61
N LEU A 118 1.32 2.08 11.83
CA LEU A 118 2.02 3.18 12.54
C LEU A 118 3.52 2.86 12.86
N ARG A 119 4.17 2.04 12.02
CA ARG A 119 5.52 1.50 12.18
C ARG A 119 6.55 2.15 11.24
N GLY A 120 6.16 3.16 10.47
CA GLY A 120 7.07 3.96 9.65
C GLY A 120 7.10 3.63 8.15
N SER A 121 6.26 2.69 7.69
CA SER A 121 6.00 2.45 6.27
C SER A 121 4.54 2.01 6.04
N PRO A 122 4.02 2.13 4.80
CA PRO A 122 2.67 1.70 4.46
C PRO A 122 2.43 0.22 4.74
#